data_AF-A0A919W1V2-F1
#
_entry.id   AF-A0A919W1V2-F1
#
_cell.length_a   1.000
_cell.length_b   1.000
_cell.length_c   1.000
_cell.angle_alpha   90.00
_cell.angle_beta   90.00
_cell.angle_gamma   90.00
#
_symmetry.space_group_name_H-M   'P 1'
#
loop_
_entity.id
_entity.type
_entity.pdbx_description
1 polymer ?
#
loop_
_entity_poly.entity_id
_entity_poly.type
_entity_poly.pdbx_seq_one_letter_code
_entity_poly.pdbx_strand_id
1 'polypeptide(L)' 'MSDHPRLELLIGHESVYLLEDKAEDWRALAATRGLVDRPDSASAALLAIECEVNVMTRDPRWYSAVPERIVHHFDE' A
#
# COMPACT_ATOMS: atom_id res chain seq x y z
N MET A 1 -6.72 -20.39 -7.33
CA MET A 1 -7.08 -20.42 -5.89
C MET A 1 -7.51 -19.02 -5.51
N SER A 2 -8.67 -18.86 -4.87
CA SER A 2 -9.16 -17.55 -4.46
C SER A 2 -8.29 -17.03 -3.30
N ASP A 3 -7.74 -15.83 -3.41
CA ASP A 3 -6.93 -15.19 -2.35
C ASP A 3 -7.77 -14.72 -1.15
N HIS A 4 -9.09 -14.84 -1.25
CA HIS A 4 -10.05 -14.41 -0.25
C HIS A 4 -9.77 -14.93 1.18
N PRO A 5 -9.46 -16.24 1.41
CA PRO A 5 -9.19 -16.74 2.75
C PRO A 5 -7.91 -16.17 3.39
N ARG A 6 -6.93 -15.77 2.57
CA ARG A 6 -5.71 -15.10 3.06
C ARG A 6 -5.98 -13.66 3.44
N LEU A 7 -6.82 -12.98 2.66
CA LEU A 7 -7.24 -11.61 2.93
C LEU A 7 -7.99 -11.52 4.27
N GLU A 8 -8.93 -12.44 4.51
CA GLU A 8 -9.68 -12.53 5.78
C GLU A 8 -8.76 -12.71 7.00
N LEU A 9 -7.71 -13.54 6.86
CA LEU A 9 -6.71 -13.76 7.90
C LEU A 9 -5.90 -12.50 8.23
N LEU A 10 -5.59 -11.69 7.21
CA LEU A 10 -4.91 -10.40 7.40
C LEU A 10 -5.83 -9.38 8.04
N ILE A 11 -7.05 -9.20 7.52
CA ILE A 11 -8.01 -8.21 8.03
C ILE A 11 -8.39 -8.51 9.49
N GLY A 12 -8.52 -9.77 9.86
CA GLY A 12 -8.90 -10.17 11.23
C GLY A 12 -7.78 -10.13 12.26
N HIS A 13 -6.54 -9.79 11.88
CA HIS A 13 -5.41 -9.77 12.81
C HIS A 13 -5.44 -8.52 13.69
N GLU A 14 -5.18 -8.65 15.00
CA GLU A 14 -5.28 -7.54 15.96
C GLU A 14 -4.31 -6.38 15.67
N SER A 15 -3.21 -6.65 14.98
CA SER A 15 -2.24 -5.64 14.54
C SER A 15 -2.60 -4.97 13.21
N VAL A 16 -3.76 -5.29 12.63
CA VAL A 16 -4.23 -4.70 11.38
C VAL A 16 -5.27 -3.62 11.66
N TYR A 17 -5.04 -2.46 11.07
CA TYR A 17 -5.97 -1.34 11.10
C TYR A 17 -6.55 -1.16 9.69
N LEU A 18 -7.87 -1.30 9.57
CA LEU A 18 -8.59 -1.05 8.32
C LEU A 18 -8.94 0.44 8.22
N LEU A 19 -8.60 1.05 7.09
CA LEU A 19 -8.93 2.44 6.81
C LEU A 19 -10.30 2.48 6.13
N GLU A 20 -11.24 3.23 6.71
CA GLU A 20 -12.53 3.50 6.08
C GLU A 20 -12.46 4.80 5.26
N ASP A 21 -12.80 4.71 3.97
CA ASP A 21 -12.58 5.77 2.98
C ASP A 21 -13.48 7.00 3.15
N LYS A 22 -12.86 8.18 3.02
CA LYS A 22 -13.52 9.40 2.56
C LYS A 22 -13.44 9.48 1.04
N ALA A 23 -14.39 10.17 0.40
CA ALA A 23 -14.44 10.29 -1.07
C ALA A 23 -13.19 10.95 -1.70
N GLU A 24 -12.42 11.70 -0.90
CA GLU A 24 -11.15 12.32 -1.27
C GLU A 24 -10.01 11.31 -1.43
N ASP A 25 -10.03 10.22 -0.66
CA ASP A 25 -9.04 9.15 -0.66
C ASP A 25 -9.07 8.39 -2.01
N TRP A 26 -10.24 8.27 -2.63
CA TRP A 26 -10.39 7.69 -3.96
C TRP A 26 -9.71 8.49 -5.06
N ARG A 27 -9.68 9.83 -4.96
CA ARG A 27 -8.98 10.67 -5.94
C ARG A 27 -7.48 10.56 -5.76
N ALA A 28 -7.02 10.55 -4.51
CA ALA A 28 -5.61 10.34 -4.18
C ALA A 28 -5.14 8.97 -4.65
N LEU A 29 -5.93 7.92 -4.41
CA LEU A 29 -5.65 6.55 -4.86
C LEU A 29 -5.57 6.45 -6.39
N ALA A 30 -6.48 7.11 -7.11
CA ALA A 30 -6.46 7.14 -8.57
C ALA A 30 -5.20 7.82 -9.12
N ALA A 31 -4.75 8.91 -8.49
CA ALA A 31 -3.50 9.59 -8.85
C ALA A 31 -2.28 8.71 -8.56
N THR A 32 -2.21 8.10 -7.37
CA THR A 32 -1.12 7.21 -6.96
C THR A 32 -1.05 5.97 -7.86
N ARG A 33 -2.19 5.43 -8.30
CA ARG A 33 -2.22 4.31 -9.27
C ARG A 33 -1.53 4.65 -10.58
N GLY A 34 -1.60 5.91 -11.03
CA GLY A 34 -0.87 6.37 -12.21
C GLY A 34 0.65 6.31 -12.08
N LEU A 35 1.17 6.20 -10.84
CA LEU A 35 2.61 6.12 -10.56
C LEU A 35 3.12 4.68 -10.43
N VAL A 36 2.34 3.79 -9.79
CA VAL A 36 2.80 2.43 -9.43
C VAL A 36 2.18 1.29 -10.26
N ASP A 37 1.34 1.62 -11.25
CA ASP A 37 0.69 0.72 -12.24
C ASP A 37 -0.01 -0.54 -11.65
N ARG A 38 -0.26 -0.52 -10.34
CA ARG A 38 -0.79 -1.64 -9.56
C ARG A 38 -1.70 -1.13 -8.45
N PRO A 39 -2.92 -1.67 -8.31
CA PRO A 39 -3.88 -1.18 -7.32
C PRO A 39 -3.43 -1.47 -5.88
N ASP A 40 -2.85 -2.63 -5.62
CA ASP A 40 -2.32 -3.02 -4.31
C ASP A 40 -1.15 -2.12 -3.88
N SER A 41 -0.22 -1.85 -4.79
CA SER A 41 0.88 -0.91 -4.54
C SER A 41 0.39 0.54 -4.39
N ALA A 42 -0.66 0.94 -5.11
CA ALA A 42 -1.21 2.29 -4.99
C ALA A 42 -1.82 2.55 -3.61
N SER A 43 -2.58 1.59 -3.09
CA SER A 43 -3.14 1.65 -1.74
C SER A 43 -2.03 1.69 -0.68
N ALA A 44 -1.02 0.82 -0.79
CA ALA A 44 0.11 0.81 0.14
C ALA A 44 0.92 2.12 0.12
N ALA A 45 1.18 2.66 -1.08
CA ALA A 45 1.90 3.92 -1.24
C ALA A 45 1.12 5.13 -0.71
N LEU A 46 -0.19 5.20 -0.96
CA LEU A 46 -1.04 6.27 -0.45
C LEU A 46 -1.03 6.27 1.08
N LEU A 47 -1.24 5.10 1.69
CA LEU A 47 -1.22 4.97 3.14
C LEU A 47 0.14 5.32 3.74
N ALA A 48 1.23 4.89 3.10
CA ALA A 48 2.58 5.22 3.55
C ALA A 48 2.83 6.74 3.58
N ILE A 49 2.32 7.47 2.57
CA ILE A 49 2.41 8.94 2.51
C ILE A 49 1.58 9.56 3.65
N GLU A 50 0.34 9.13 3.84
CA GLU A 50 -0.58 9.71 4.82
C GLU A 50 -0.14 9.47 6.27
N CYS A 51 0.40 8.29 6.55
CA CYS A 51 0.86 7.92 7.88
C CYS A 51 2.34 8.24 8.13
N GLU A 52 3.04 8.81 7.16
CA GLU A 52 4.48 9.07 7.20
C GLU A 52 5.32 7.83 7.57
N VAL A 53 4.95 6.66 7.02
CA VAL A 53 5.61 5.37 7.25
C VAL A 53 6.26 4.84 5.98
N ASN A 54 7.10 3.81 6.13
CA ASN A 54 7.71 3.11 5.01
C ASN A 54 6.91 1.87 4.61
N VAL A 55 6.85 1.58 3.31
CA VAL A 55 6.40 0.31 2.77
C VAL A 55 7.54 -0.70 2.84
N MET A 56 7.29 -1.80 3.52
CA MET A 56 8.12 -3.00 3.42
C MET A 56 7.71 -3.78 2.16
N THR A 57 8.65 -4.01 1.25
CA THR A 57 8.38 -4.72 -0.01
C THR A 57 9.54 -5.61 -0.41
N ARG A 58 9.22 -6.74 -1.05
CA ARG A 58 10.20 -7.63 -1.69
C ARG A 58 10.81 -7.01 -2.95
N ASP A 59 10.07 -6.14 -3.65
CA ASP A 59 10.54 -5.47 -4.86
C ASP A 59 10.36 -3.95 -4.73
N PRO A 60 11.43 -3.21 -4.41
CA PRO A 60 11.42 -1.74 -4.33
C PRO A 60 11.00 -1.03 -5.62
N ARG A 61 11.19 -1.68 -6.78
CA ARG A 61 10.95 -1.04 -8.10
C ARG A 61 9.47 -0.75 -8.35
N TRP A 62 8.57 -1.42 -7.62
CA TRP A 62 7.13 -1.11 -7.70
C TRP A 62 6.79 0.30 -7.23
N TYR A 63 7.69 0.94 -6.46
CA TYR A 63 7.47 2.25 -5.86
C TYR A 63 8.43 3.32 -6.39
N SER A 64 9.20 3.05 -7.44
CA SER A 64 10.25 3.97 -7.92
C SER A 64 9.74 5.32 -8.44
N ALA A 65 8.46 5.41 -8.78
CA ALA A 65 7.80 6.63 -9.21
C ALA A 65 7.13 7.41 -8.05
N VAL A 66 7.22 6.89 -6.82
CA VAL A 66 6.73 7.52 -5.60
C VAL A 66 7.93 8.16 -4.87
N PRO A 67 7.81 9.36 -4.27
CA PRO A 67 8.92 10.02 -3.58
C PRO A 67 9.68 9.12 -2.58
N GLU A 68 11.01 9.31 -2.50
CA GLU A 68 11.99 8.41 -1.84
C GLU A 68 11.70 8.02 -0.37
N ARG A 69 10.83 8.75 0.33
CA ARG A 69 10.58 8.63 1.77
C ARG A 69 9.76 7.39 2.17
N ILE A 70 9.65 6.38 1.30
CA ILE A 70 8.65 5.31 1.40
C ILE A 70 9.27 3.90 1.35
N VAL A 71 10.53 3.70 0.96
CA VAL A 71 10.98 2.34 0.61
C VAL A 71 12.15 1.86 1.47
N HIS A 72 11.91 0.83 2.29
CA HIS A 72 12.97 0.02 2.89
C HIS A 72 13.01 -1.36 2.23
N HIS A 73 14.18 -1.74 1.73
CA HIS A 73 14.45 -3.08 1.25
C HIS A 73 14.78 -4.00 2.43
N PHE A 74 14.19 -5.19 2.46
CA PHE A 74 14.53 -6.23 3.42
C PHE A 74 15.50 -7.20 2.73
N ASP A 75 16.79 -7.11 3.08
CA ASP A 75 17.77 -8.14 2.75
C ASP A 75 17.71 -9.20 3.87
N GLU A 76 17.46 -10.47 3.50
CA GLU A 76 17.57 -11.63 4.41
C GLU A 76 19.04 -11.97 4.73
#